data_AF-A0A3D5HH45-F1
#
_entry.id   AF-A0A3D5HH45-F1
#
_cell.length_a   1.000
_cell.length_b   1.000
_cell.length_c   1.000
_cell.angle_alpha   90.00
_cell.angle_beta   90.00
_cell.angle_gamma   90.00
#
_symmetry.space_group_name_H-M   'P 1'
#
loop_
_entity.id
_entity.type
_entity.pdbx_description
1 polymer ?
#
loop_
_entity_poly.entity_id
_entity_poly.type
_entity_poly.pdbx_seq_one_letter_code
_entity_poly.pdbx_strand_id
1 'polypeptide(L)'
;MTCSVFTVSSENFLLGSPESTILALSGGIGGAKLALGLTQAIPPEKLMIVGNIGDDFVHCGLHISPDLDTLMYTLSGKSDPEKGWGLAGESWAVMQAMEDMGGETWFQLGDRDLATHLERTRRLSEGDSLSDITTDFCHKFGIDSQIIPASNDSVRTIVETTEGDLSFQNYFVQNRCQPIATGLRFQGADKALPHPEFIKILQSPFLKAVLICPSNPFLSIDPILAVQGVREALRG
;
A
#
# COMPACT_ATOMS: atom_id res chain seq x y z
N MET A 1 16.21 28.48 60.00
CA MET A 1 17.10 28.00 58.92
C MET A 1 16.23 27.44 57.84
N THR A 2 16.23 28.12 56.69
CA THR A 2 15.48 27.83 55.47
C THR A 2 16.28 26.89 54.56
N CYS A 3 15.62 25.91 53.93
CA CYS A 3 16.15 25.16 52.79
C CYS A 3 14.94 24.52 52.07
N SER A 4 14.27 25.28 51.20
CA SER A 4 14.44 25.33 49.73
C SER A 4 13.94 24.08 49.02
N VAL A 5 12.77 24.26 48.40
CA VAL A 5 12.18 23.42 47.37
C VAL A 5 13.17 23.29 46.20
N PHE A 6 13.55 22.06 45.85
CA PHE A 6 14.19 21.77 44.57
C PHE A 6 13.14 21.23 43.61
N THR A 7 12.64 22.12 42.77
CA THR A 7 12.05 21.79 41.48
C THR A 7 13.13 21.20 40.58
N VAL A 8 12.93 19.97 40.10
CA VAL A 8 13.68 19.43 38.95
C VAL A 8 12.77 19.54 37.74
N SER A 9 12.98 20.60 36.96
CA SER A 9 12.55 20.73 35.57
C SER A 9 13.68 20.23 34.68
N SER A 10 13.40 19.19 33.88
CA SER A 10 14.19 18.78 32.71
C SER A 10 13.35 17.72 31.99
N GLU A 11 12.53 18.07 30.99
CA GLU A 11 13.01 18.28 29.61
C GLU A 11 14.22 17.38 29.32
N ASN A 12 13.97 16.07 29.14
CA ASN A 12 14.80 15.14 28.35
C ASN A 12 14.17 13.74 28.28
N PHE A 13 12.89 13.67 27.90
CA PHE A 13 12.28 12.41 27.41
C PHE A 13 11.97 12.52 25.92
N LEU A 14 12.90 13.10 25.15
CA LEU A 14 13.05 12.86 23.72
C LEU A 14 14.03 11.70 23.54
N LEU A 15 13.63 10.50 23.99
CA LEU A 15 14.26 9.27 23.50
C LEU A 15 13.57 8.93 22.20
N GLY A 16 14.10 9.48 21.12
CA GLY A 16 13.59 9.33 19.78
C GLY A 16 13.40 7.86 19.43
N SER A 17 12.17 7.48 19.10
CA SER A 17 11.97 6.46 18.09
C SER A 17 12.82 6.87 16.88
N PRO A 18 13.65 5.99 16.32
CA PRO A 18 14.44 6.34 15.15
C PRO A 18 13.46 6.80 14.07
N GLU A 19 13.49 8.09 13.72
CA GLU A 19 12.61 8.60 12.68
C GLU A 19 13.05 8.00 11.36
N SER A 20 12.09 7.54 10.56
CA SER A 20 12.37 7.12 9.20
C SER A 20 13.08 8.24 8.45
N THR A 21 14.28 7.95 7.95
CA THR A 21 15.11 8.94 7.23
C THR A 21 15.11 8.71 5.72
N ILE A 22 14.57 7.58 5.28
CA ILE A 22 14.42 7.20 3.88
C ILE A 22 12.97 6.82 3.64
N LEU A 23 12.37 7.44 2.63
CA LEU A 23 11.02 7.16 2.20
C LEU A 23 11.07 6.49 0.82
N ALA A 24 10.37 5.37 0.64
CA ALA A 24 10.24 4.69 -0.65
C ALA A 24 8.79 4.72 -1.14
N LEU A 25 8.55 5.26 -2.34
CA LEU A 25 7.24 5.18 -3.00
C LEU A 25 7.21 3.94 -3.89
N SER A 26 6.23 3.05 -3.66
CA SER A 26 6.20 1.73 -4.27
C SER A 26 4.80 1.35 -4.76
N GLY A 27 4.75 0.75 -5.95
CA GLY A 27 3.59 -0.03 -6.41
C GLY A 27 4.01 -1.12 -7.39
N GLY A 28 3.17 -2.12 -7.52
CA GLY A 28 3.42 -3.34 -8.28
C GLY A 28 4.67 -4.13 -7.84
N ILE A 29 4.98 -5.15 -8.64
CA ILE A 29 6.08 -6.09 -8.39
C ILE A 29 7.45 -5.41 -8.47
N GLY A 30 7.63 -4.47 -9.41
CA GLY A 30 8.89 -3.72 -9.56
C GLY A 30 9.22 -2.89 -8.33
N GLY A 31 8.20 -2.24 -7.76
CA GLY A 31 8.30 -1.52 -6.50
C GLY A 31 8.69 -2.43 -5.34
N ALA A 32 7.97 -3.53 -5.18
CA ALA A 32 8.20 -4.49 -4.10
C ALA A 32 9.61 -5.13 -4.14
N LYS A 33 10.15 -5.41 -5.34
CA LYS A 33 11.52 -5.94 -5.49
C LYS A 33 12.60 -4.95 -5.03
N LEU A 34 12.47 -3.66 -5.37
CA LEU A 34 13.40 -2.67 -4.84
C LEU A 34 13.21 -2.50 -3.33
N ALA A 35 11.96 -2.44 -2.85
CA ALA A 35 11.67 -2.35 -1.42
C ALA A 35 12.33 -3.49 -0.64
N LEU A 36 12.27 -4.73 -1.14
CA LEU A 36 12.98 -5.88 -0.56
C LEU A 36 14.51 -5.69 -0.52
N GLY A 37 15.10 -5.09 -1.56
CA GLY A 37 16.53 -4.74 -1.54
C GLY A 37 16.85 -3.66 -0.50
N LEU A 38 15.95 -2.68 -0.32
CA LEU A 38 16.10 -1.63 0.67
C LEU A 38 16.02 -2.16 2.11
N THR A 39 15.12 -3.10 2.40
CA THR A 39 15.03 -3.70 3.75
C THR A 39 16.28 -4.50 4.14
N GLN A 40 17.05 -4.97 3.15
CA GLN A 40 18.34 -5.65 3.39
C GLN A 40 19.51 -4.67 3.59
N ALA A 41 19.39 -3.44 3.09
CA ALA A 41 20.46 -2.44 3.11
C ALA A 41 20.26 -1.35 4.16
N ILE A 42 19.02 -1.14 4.62
CA ILE A 42 18.64 -0.04 5.51
C ILE A 42 18.01 -0.65 6.77
N PRO A 43 18.45 -0.22 7.98
CA PRO A 43 17.81 -0.66 9.22
C PRO A 43 16.29 -0.37 9.19
N PRO A 44 15.43 -1.31 9.64
CA PRO A 44 13.98 -1.18 9.53
C PRO A 44 13.43 0.13 10.07
N GLU A 45 13.99 0.63 11.17
CA GLU A 45 13.60 1.87 11.83
C GLU A 45 13.90 3.14 11.00
N LYS A 46 14.72 3.04 9.95
CA LYS A 46 15.09 4.16 9.08
C LYS A 46 14.35 4.19 7.75
N LEU A 47 13.57 3.16 7.44
CA LEU A 47 12.90 2.96 6.16
C LEU A 47 11.38 2.93 6.34
N MET A 48 10.71 3.87 5.66
CA MET A 48 9.27 3.81 5.44
C MET A 48 8.97 3.54 3.96
N ILE A 49 8.06 2.61 3.70
CA ILE A 49 7.57 2.28 2.36
C ILE A 49 6.11 2.73 2.26
N VAL A 50 5.82 3.57 1.28
CA VAL A 50 4.47 4.05 0.96
C VAL A 50 3.96 3.26 -0.23
N GLY A 51 2.92 2.48 0.00
CA GLY A 51 2.24 1.68 -1.01
C GLY A 51 1.18 2.46 -1.78
N ASN A 52 1.14 2.26 -3.09
CA ASN A 52 0.05 2.68 -3.94
C ASN A 52 -1.29 2.06 -3.48
N ILE A 53 -2.35 2.86 -3.57
CA ILE A 53 -3.73 2.44 -3.30
C ILE A 53 -4.66 2.61 -4.51
N GLY A 54 -4.14 3.10 -5.65
CA GLY A 54 -4.94 3.34 -6.85
C GLY A 54 -5.52 2.06 -7.46
N ASP A 55 -4.90 0.92 -7.19
CA ASP A 55 -5.29 -0.40 -7.69
C ASP A 55 -6.22 -1.16 -6.74
N ASP A 56 -6.46 -0.61 -5.55
CA ASP A 56 -7.39 -1.17 -4.58
C ASP A 56 -8.80 -1.17 -5.16
N PHE A 57 -9.57 -2.21 -4.89
CA PHE A 57 -10.93 -2.37 -5.42
C PHE A 57 -11.75 -3.33 -4.57
N VAL A 58 -13.03 -3.47 -4.92
CA VAL A 58 -13.93 -4.45 -4.29
C VAL A 58 -14.27 -5.52 -5.30
N HIS A 59 -14.05 -6.79 -4.95
CA HIS A 59 -14.42 -7.95 -5.76
C HIS A 59 -15.09 -9.00 -4.89
N CYS A 60 -16.22 -9.54 -5.33
CA CYS A 60 -17.03 -10.47 -4.52
C CYS A 60 -17.35 -9.95 -3.10
N GLY A 61 -17.48 -8.63 -2.93
CA GLY A 61 -17.69 -7.98 -1.64
C GLY A 61 -16.44 -7.85 -0.76
N LEU A 62 -15.27 -8.27 -1.24
CA LEU A 62 -14.01 -8.22 -0.52
C LEU A 62 -13.18 -7.02 -0.95
N HIS A 63 -12.60 -6.31 0.02
CA HIS A 63 -11.60 -5.28 -0.19
C HIS A 63 -10.24 -5.90 -0.52
N ILE A 64 -9.74 -5.61 -1.72
CA ILE A 64 -8.46 -6.08 -2.23
C ILE A 64 -7.53 -4.89 -2.39
N SER A 65 -6.29 -5.02 -1.93
CA SER A 65 -5.26 -3.97 -2.02
C SER A 65 -4.00 -4.52 -2.68
N PRO A 66 -4.00 -4.68 -4.03
CA PRO A 66 -3.00 -5.50 -4.74
C PRO A 66 -1.55 -5.09 -4.49
N ASP A 67 -1.28 -3.79 -4.41
CA ASP A 67 0.09 -3.27 -4.25
C ASP A 67 0.60 -3.41 -2.80
N LEU A 68 -0.28 -3.23 -1.81
CA LEU A 68 0.03 -3.51 -0.41
C LEU A 68 0.24 -5.00 -0.19
N ASP A 69 -0.63 -5.84 -0.74
CA ASP A 69 -0.53 -7.30 -0.66
C ASP A 69 0.76 -7.79 -1.33
N THR A 70 1.09 -7.28 -2.51
CA THR A 70 2.34 -7.61 -3.21
C THR A 70 3.57 -7.20 -2.39
N LEU A 71 3.56 -6.01 -1.78
CA LEU A 71 4.63 -5.56 -0.88
C LEU A 71 4.78 -6.53 0.30
N MET A 72 3.68 -6.82 1.01
CA MET A 72 3.69 -7.71 2.18
C MET A 72 4.16 -9.13 1.82
N TYR A 73 3.66 -9.69 0.73
CA TYR A 73 4.02 -11.05 0.31
C TYR A 73 5.48 -11.14 -0.15
N THR A 74 5.97 -10.12 -0.85
CA THR A 74 7.37 -10.06 -1.28
C THR A 74 8.31 -9.92 -0.09
N LEU A 75 8.04 -8.97 0.81
CA LEU A 75 8.94 -8.67 1.94
C LEU A 75 8.93 -9.77 3.02
N SER A 76 7.83 -10.52 3.14
CA SER A 76 7.75 -11.69 4.03
C SER A 76 8.29 -12.99 3.42
N GLY A 77 8.75 -12.95 2.16
CA GLY A 77 9.21 -14.14 1.45
C GLY A 77 8.11 -15.15 1.13
N LYS A 78 6.85 -14.71 1.08
CA LYS A 78 5.67 -15.56 0.83
C LYS A 78 5.14 -15.47 -0.60
N SER A 79 5.65 -14.57 -1.43
CA SER A 79 5.19 -14.39 -2.82
C SER A 79 5.48 -15.62 -3.69
N ASP A 80 4.62 -15.92 -4.66
CA ASP A 80 4.84 -16.97 -5.65
C ASP A 80 5.84 -16.52 -6.74
N PRO A 81 7.05 -17.10 -6.81
CA PRO A 81 8.04 -16.73 -7.82
C PRO A 81 7.73 -17.28 -9.21
N GLU A 82 6.94 -18.35 -9.32
CA GLU A 82 6.61 -18.99 -10.59
C GLU A 82 5.50 -18.23 -11.32
N LYS A 83 4.45 -17.85 -10.59
CA LYS A 83 3.37 -17.01 -11.13
C LYS A 83 3.77 -15.54 -11.22
N GLY A 84 4.67 -15.10 -10.34
CA GLY A 84 5.12 -13.72 -10.24
C GLY A 84 4.16 -12.79 -9.49
N TRP A 85 3.04 -13.31 -8.97
CA TRP A 85 2.03 -12.58 -8.19
C TRP A 85 1.35 -13.54 -7.20
N GLY A 86 0.72 -12.99 -6.16
CA GLY A 86 0.03 -13.77 -5.13
C GLY A 86 0.97 -14.55 -4.21
N LEU A 87 0.39 -15.39 -3.35
CA LEU A 87 1.11 -16.23 -2.39
C LEU A 87 1.60 -17.54 -3.02
N ALA A 88 2.76 -18.02 -2.56
CA ALA A 88 3.27 -19.33 -2.93
C ALA A 88 2.45 -20.46 -2.29
N GLY A 89 2.27 -21.55 -3.05
CA GLY A 89 1.55 -22.74 -2.57
C GLY A 89 0.05 -22.51 -2.39
N GLU A 90 -0.55 -21.70 -3.25
CA GLU A 90 -1.99 -21.48 -3.30
C GLU A 90 -2.76 -22.66 -3.91
N SER A 91 -3.93 -22.93 -3.34
CA SER A 91 -4.98 -23.71 -3.99
C SER A 91 -6.07 -22.78 -4.54
N TRP A 92 -6.93 -23.34 -5.39
CA TRP A 92 -7.92 -22.59 -6.18
C TRP A 92 -9.32 -23.19 -6.02
N ALA A 93 -9.57 -23.86 -4.89
CA ALA A 93 -10.80 -24.62 -4.70
C ALA A 93 -12.02 -23.71 -4.62
N VAL A 94 -11.89 -22.53 -4.00
CA VAL A 94 -12.97 -21.54 -3.94
C VAL A 94 -13.29 -21.00 -5.33
N MET A 95 -12.28 -20.65 -6.13
CA MET A 95 -12.50 -20.14 -7.50
C MET A 95 -13.12 -21.20 -8.41
N GLN A 96 -12.72 -22.47 -8.28
CA GLN A 96 -13.34 -23.58 -9.02
C GLN A 96 -14.81 -23.77 -8.63
N ALA A 97 -15.12 -23.79 -7.33
CA ALA A 97 -16.50 -23.87 -6.87
C ALA A 97 -17.33 -22.65 -7.31
N MET A 98 -16.72 -21.47 -7.36
CA MET A 98 -17.36 -20.25 -7.87
C MET A 98 -17.69 -20.35 -9.35
N GLU A 99 -16.80 -20.92 -10.16
CA GLU A 99 -17.04 -21.23 -11.57
C GLU A 99 -18.23 -22.18 -11.75
N ASP A 100 -18.28 -23.27 -10.99
CA ASP A 100 -19.37 -24.27 -11.04
C ASP A 100 -20.75 -23.65 -10.72
N MET A 101 -20.77 -22.59 -9.92
CA MET A 101 -21.98 -21.83 -9.59
C MET A 101 -22.31 -20.72 -10.61
N GLY A 102 -21.45 -20.48 -11.60
CA GLY A 102 -21.59 -19.39 -12.57
C GLY A 102 -21.22 -18.00 -12.02
N GLY A 103 -20.37 -17.94 -10.98
CA GLY A 103 -19.87 -16.71 -10.39
C GLY A 103 -18.78 -16.02 -11.22
N GLU A 104 -18.31 -14.87 -10.73
CA GLU A 104 -17.25 -14.11 -11.39
C GLU A 104 -15.87 -14.73 -11.14
N THR A 105 -15.18 -15.14 -12.21
CA THR A 105 -13.85 -15.78 -12.13
C THR A 105 -12.76 -15.04 -12.90
N TRP A 106 -13.08 -13.84 -13.39
CA TRP A 106 -12.15 -13.02 -14.18
C TRP A 106 -10.97 -12.50 -13.35
N PHE A 107 -11.14 -12.35 -12.03
CA PHE A 107 -10.06 -12.10 -11.08
C PHE A 107 -9.85 -13.34 -10.23
N GLN A 108 -8.61 -13.83 -10.17
CA GLN A 108 -8.30 -15.09 -9.50
C GLN A 108 -7.85 -14.81 -8.07
N LEU A 109 -8.56 -15.36 -7.09
CA LEU A 109 -8.23 -15.29 -5.66
C LEU A 109 -7.80 -16.65 -5.13
N GLY A 110 -6.56 -16.74 -4.62
CA GLY A 110 -6.08 -17.96 -3.98
C GLY A 110 -6.78 -18.21 -2.64
N ASP A 111 -6.88 -19.47 -2.24
CA ASP A 111 -7.57 -19.85 -1.00
C ASP A 111 -6.91 -19.24 0.27
N ARG A 112 -5.58 -19.06 0.28
CA ARG A 112 -4.88 -18.40 1.40
C ARG A 112 -4.96 -16.88 1.29
N ASP A 113 -4.89 -16.34 0.09
CA ASP A 113 -5.04 -14.90 -0.21
C ASP A 113 -6.42 -14.39 0.22
N LEU A 114 -7.46 -15.22 0.04
CA LEU A 114 -8.81 -14.94 0.55
C LEU A 114 -8.83 -14.64 2.05
N ALA A 115 -7.96 -15.26 2.87
CA ALA A 115 -7.89 -14.97 4.29
C ALA A 115 -7.46 -13.51 4.55
N THR A 116 -6.49 -13.00 3.78
CA THR A 116 -6.05 -11.60 3.85
C THR A 116 -7.21 -10.65 3.53
N HIS A 117 -7.96 -10.94 2.45
CA HIS A 117 -9.05 -10.08 2.01
C HIS A 117 -10.28 -10.14 2.92
N LEU A 118 -10.62 -11.33 3.43
CA LEU A 118 -11.70 -11.51 4.39
C LEU A 118 -11.43 -10.72 5.67
N GLU A 119 -10.22 -10.85 6.22
CA GLU A 119 -9.88 -10.18 7.48
C GLU A 119 -9.78 -8.66 7.30
N ARG A 120 -9.18 -8.18 6.19
CA ARG A 120 -9.19 -6.76 5.84
C ARG A 120 -10.61 -6.21 5.74
N THR A 121 -11.48 -6.92 5.01
CA THR A 121 -12.87 -6.49 4.79
C THR A 121 -13.64 -6.41 6.11
N ARG A 122 -13.51 -7.44 6.96
CA ARG A 122 -14.14 -7.47 8.29
C ARG A 122 -13.69 -6.28 9.13
N ARG A 123 -12.38 -6.04 9.24
CA ARG A 123 -11.81 -4.96 10.06
C ARG A 123 -12.17 -3.56 9.55
N LEU A 124 -12.12 -3.34 8.23
CA LEU A 124 -12.60 -2.09 7.63
C LEU A 124 -14.08 -1.83 7.97
N SER A 125 -14.92 -2.88 7.97
CA SER A 125 -16.34 -2.75 8.33
C SER A 125 -16.58 -2.44 9.82
N GLU A 126 -15.61 -2.75 10.68
CA GLU A 126 -15.61 -2.44 12.12
C GLU A 126 -15.02 -1.06 12.43
N GLY A 127 -14.46 -0.37 11.44
CA GLY A 127 -13.93 0.99 11.55
C GLY A 127 -12.41 1.08 11.69
N ASP A 128 -11.68 -0.03 11.62
CA ASP A 128 -10.21 0.01 11.54
C ASP A 128 -9.77 0.70 10.24
N SER A 129 -8.64 1.43 10.29
CA SER A 129 -8.07 2.05 9.10
C SER A 129 -7.27 1.04 8.26
N LEU A 130 -7.14 1.29 6.95
CA LEU A 130 -6.30 0.47 6.07
C LEU A 130 -4.84 0.42 6.57
N SER A 131 -4.35 1.51 7.14
CA SER A 131 -3.00 1.60 7.71
C SER A 131 -2.81 0.73 8.94
N ASP A 132 -3.78 0.71 9.86
CA ASP A 132 -3.72 -0.14 11.06
C ASP A 132 -3.77 -1.62 10.70
N ILE A 133 -4.63 -1.98 9.74
CA ILE A 133 -4.73 -3.34 9.21
C ILE A 133 -3.42 -3.75 8.53
N THR A 134 -2.86 -2.90 7.67
CA THR A 134 -1.59 -3.15 6.98
C THR A 134 -0.45 -3.33 7.97
N THR A 135 -0.40 -2.49 9.02
CA THR A 135 0.62 -2.57 10.08
C THR A 135 0.53 -3.90 10.83
N ASP A 136 -0.68 -4.31 11.24
CA ASP A 136 -0.86 -5.59 11.92
C ASP A 136 -0.50 -6.77 11.01
N PHE A 137 -0.91 -6.75 9.75
CA PHE A 137 -0.54 -7.80 8.78
C PHE A 137 0.97 -7.90 8.58
N CYS A 138 1.67 -6.76 8.49
CA CYS A 138 3.13 -6.72 8.44
C CYS A 138 3.76 -7.43 9.65
N HIS A 139 3.30 -7.13 10.86
CA HIS A 139 3.77 -7.80 12.08
C HIS A 139 3.50 -9.32 12.06
N LYS A 140 2.31 -9.74 11.63
CA LYS A 140 1.96 -11.18 11.52
C LYS A 140 2.81 -11.91 10.48
N PHE A 141 3.26 -11.20 9.46
CA PHE A 141 4.13 -11.74 8.43
C PHE A 141 5.63 -11.60 8.73
N GLY A 142 6.00 -11.02 9.87
CA GLY A 142 7.39 -10.85 10.29
C GLY A 142 8.14 -9.79 9.50
N ILE A 143 7.45 -8.72 9.08
CA ILE A 143 8.03 -7.58 8.38
C ILE A 143 8.30 -6.47 9.39
N ASP A 144 9.57 -6.14 9.60
CA ASP A 144 10.00 -5.14 10.58
C ASP A 144 9.93 -3.69 10.03
N SER A 145 10.07 -3.51 8.72
CA SER A 145 10.01 -2.19 8.10
C SER A 145 8.59 -1.65 8.04
N GLN A 146 8.43 -0.34 8.16
CA GLN A 146 7.11 0.29 8.14
C GLN A 146 6.56 0.35 6.72
N ILE A 147 5.43 -0.31 6.48
CA ILE A 147 4.65 -0.20 5.25
C ILE A 147 3.33 0.52 5.57
N ILE A 148 3.06 1.61 4.88
CA ILE A 148 1.80 2.36 5.00
C ILE A 148 1.16 2.56 3.62
N PRO A 149 -0.16 2.61 3.50
CA PRO A 149 -0.80 3.11 2.30
C PRO A 149 -0.54 4.61 2.14
N ALA A 150 -0.59 5.11 0.90
CA ALA A 150 -0.49 6.55 0.63
C ALA A 150 -1.59 7.37 1.34
N SER A 151 -2.77 6.79 1.53
CA SER A 151 -3.92 7.36 2.23
C SER A 151 -4.78 6.25 2.84
N ASN A 152 -5.54 6.57 3.88
CA ASN A 152 -6.64 5.71 4.35
C ASN A 152 -7.94 5.93 3.56
N ASP A 153 -8.01 7.02 2.78
CA ASP A 153 -9.15 7.34 1.93
C ASP A 153 -9.09 6.56 0.61
N SER A 154 -10.24 6.38 -0.01
CA SER A 154 -10.33 5.67 -1.28
C SER A 154 -9.82 6.54 -2.43
N VAL A 155 -8.77 6.06 -3.11
CA VAL A 155 -8.33 6.54 -4.42
C VAL A 155 -8.41 5.38 -5.40
N ARG A 156 -9.00 5.60 -6.58
CA ARG A 156 -9.18 4.55 -7.59
C ARG A 156 -8.67 5.02 -8.94
N THR A 157 -7.78 4.24 -9.54
CA THR A 157 -7.32 4.45 -10.91
C THR A 157 -8.45 4.06 -11.87
N ILE A 158 -8.92 5.06 -12.63
CA ILE A 158 -9.90 4.86 -13.70
C ILE A 158 -9.22 5.05 -15.04
N VAL A 159 -9.39 4.06 -15.92
CA VAL A 159 -8.89 4.07 -17.29
C VAL A 159 -9.99 4.58 -18.19
N GLU A 160 -9.74 5.72 -18.85
CA GLU A 160 -10.63 6.27 -19.87
C GLU A 160 -10.38 5.52 -21.16
N THR A 161 -11.44 5.00 -21.79
CA THR A 161 -11.32 4.26 -23.05
C THR A 161 -12.32 4.73 -24.08
N THR A 162 -12.12 4.35 -25.34
CA THR A 162 -13.08 4.59 -26.43
C THR A 162 -14.45 3.94 -26.21
N GLU A 163 -14.55 2.96 -25.31
CA GLU A 163 -15.75 2.18 -25.02
C GLU A 163 -16.41 2.58 -23.68
N GLY A 164 -15.86 3.59 -23.01
CA GLY A 164 -16.28 4.06 -21.70
C GLY A 164 -15.20 3.88 -20.63
N ASP A 165 -15.49 4.36 -19.44
CA ASP A 165 -14.55 4.31 -18.31
C ASP A 165 -14.54 2.93 -17.66
N LEU A 166 -13.35 2.42 -17.35
CA LEU A 166 -13.14 1.15 -16.68
C LEU A 166 -12.30 1.32 -15.41
N SER A 167 -12.62 0.57 -14.36
CA SER A 167 -11.68 0.41 -13.25
C SER A 167 -10.39 -0.22 -13.77
N PHE A 168 -9.26 0.08 -13.12
CA PHE A 168 -7.98 -0.46 -13.57
C PHE A 168 -7.95 -1.98 -13.67
N GLN A 169 -8.50 -2.70 -12.68
CA GLN A 169 -8.51 -4.17 -12.70
C GLN A 169 -9.44 -4.74 -13.78
N ASN A 170 -10.58 -4.10 -14.06
CA ASN A 170 -11.44 -4.51 -15.17
C ASN A 170 -10.73 -4.27 -16.52
N TYR A 171 -10.01 -3.16 -16.68
CA TYR A 171 -9.23 -2.90 -17.89
C TYR A 171 -8.09 -3.91 -18.06
N PHE A 172 -7.29 -4.09 -17.01
CA PHE A 172 -6.04 -4.83 -17.05
C PHE A 172 -6.25 -6.36 -17.04
N VAL A 173 -7.08 -6.87 -16.13
CA VAL A 173 -7.28 -8.31 -15.93
C VAL A 173 -8.44 -8.82 -16.78
N GLN A 174 -9.64 -8.27 -16.59
CA GLN A 174 -10.85 -8.79 -17.25
C GLN A 174 -10.80 -8.57 -18.78
N ASN A 175 -10.49 -7.35 -19.21
CA ASN A 175 -10.48 -6.96 -20.62
C ASN A 175 -9.10 -7.08 -21.27
N ARG A 176 -8.08 -7.53 -20.53
CA ARG A 176 -6.72 -7.80 -21.04
C ARG A 176 -6.13 -6.66 -21.86
N CYS A 177 -6.36 -5.41 -21.40
CA CYS A 177 -5.91 -4.19 -22.05
C CYS A 177 -6.35 -4.04 -23.53
N GLN A 178 -7.44 -4.70 -23.94
CA GLN A 178 -7.94 -4.63 -25.32
C GLN A 178 -8.59 -3.29 -25.67
N PRO A 179 -9.45 -2.68 -24.82
CA PRO A 179 -10.01 -1.37 -25.11
C PRO A 179 -8.92 -0.31 -25.29
N ILE A 180 -9.10 0.63 -26.20
CA ILE A 180 -8.10 1.67 -26.45
C ILE A 180 -8.15 2.69 -25.31
N ALA A 181 -7.11 2.72 -24.47
CA ALA A 181 -6.97 3.72 -23.42
C ALA A 181 -6.65 5.10 -24.01
N THR A 182 -7.42 6.10 -23.60
CA THR A 182 -7.29 7.50 -24.03
C THR A 182 -6.80 8.42 -22.91
N GLY A 183 -6.89 7.97 -21.65
CA GLY A 183 -6.52 8.76 -20.48
C GLY A 183 -6.57 7.97 -19.18
N LEU A 184 -6.10 8.60 -18.11
CA LEU A 184 -6.14 8.09 -16.75
C LEU A 184 -6.61 9.20 -15.82
N ARG A 185 -7.43 8.85 -14.84
CA ARG A 185 -7.79 9.72 -13.72
C ARG A 185 -7.79 8.96 -12.41
N PHE A 186 -7.56 9.67 -11.32
CA PHE A 186 -7.51 9.11 -9.97
C PHE A 186 -8.73 9.59 -9.19
N GLN A 187 -9.80 8.79 -9.24
CA GLN A 187 -11.06 9.14 -8.60
C GLN A 187 -10.89 9.17 -7.07
N GLY A 188 -11.27 10.29 -6.45
CA GLY A 188 -11.19 10.51 -5.01
C GLY A 188 -9.88 11.17 -4.54
N ALA A 189 -8.87 11.25 -5.40
CA ALA A 189 -7.56 11.80 -5.04
C ALA A 189 -7.61 13.29 -4.61
N ASP A 190 -8.56 14.06 -5.15
CA ASP A 190 -8.80 15.47 -4.81
C ASP A 190 -9.32 15.69 -3.38
N LYS A 191 -9.83 14.63 -2.74
CA LYS A 191 -10.39 14.67 -1.38
C LYS A 191 -9.60 13.80 -0.39
N ALA A 192 -8.83 12.85 -0.90
CA ALA A 192 -8.04 11.94 -0.10
C ALA A 192 -6.93 12.70 0.63
N LEU A 193 -6.89 12.55 1.95
CA LEU A 193 -5.81 13.07 2.77
C LEU A 193 -4.67 12.05 2.82
N PRO A 194 -3.42 12.49 2.62
CA PRO A 194 -2.28 11.60 2.74
C PRO A 194 -2.15 11.07 4.16
N HIS A 195 -1.58 9.87 4.29
CA HIS A 195 -1.34 9.28 5.61
C HIS A 195 -0.55 10.27 6.50
N PRO A 196 -0.95 10.50 7.76
CA PRO A 196 -0.32 11.52 8.59
C PRO A 196 1.20 11.37 8.74
N GLU A 197 1.68 10.14 8.96
CA GLU A 197 3.13 9.88 9.06
C GLU A 197 3.86 10.04 7.72
N PHE A 198 3.18 9.87 6.58
CA PHE A 198 3.78 10.11 5.26
C PHE A 198 4.13 11.59 5.10
N ILE A 199 3.17 12.49 5.36
CA ILE A 199 3.43 13.94 5.27
C ILE A 199 4.42 14.41 6.32
N LYS A 200 4.31 13.91 7.55
CA LYS A 200 5.25 14.24 8.62
C LYS A 200 6.69 13.91 8.24
N ILE A 201 6.94 12.77 7.59
CA ILE A 201 8.28 12.42 7.10
C ILE A 201 8.71 13.30 5.94
N LEU A 202 7.83 13.57 4.97
CA LEU A 202 8.16 14.50 3.87
C LEU A 202 8.57 15.89 4.36
N GLN A 203 7.99 16.34 5.48
CA GLN A 203 8.31 17.64 6.11
C GLN A 203 9.44 17.55 7.14
N SER A 204 9.96 16.36 7.44
CA SER A 204 10.98 16.18 8.46
C SER A 204 12.33 16.73 7.98
N PRO A 205 13.03 17.56 8.79
CA PRO A 205 14.38 18.01 8.47
C PRO A 205 15.41 16.87 8.48
N PHE A 206 15.04 15.68 8.97
CA PHE A 206 15.88 14.50 9.02
C PHE A 206 15.69 13.56 7.82
N LEU A 207 14.73 13.84 6.93
CA LEU A 207 14.55 13.11 5.69
C LEU A 207 15.77 13.30 4.80
N LYS A 208 16.44 12.18 4.45
CA LYS A 208 17.66 12.19 3.64
C LYS A 208 17.40 11.95 2.16
N ALA A 209 16.40 11.12 1.84
CA ALA A 209 16.06 10.79 0.47
C ALA A 209 14.61 10.31 0.36
N VAL A 210 13.99 10.66 -0.77
CA VAL A 210 12.79 9.99 -1.30
C VAL A 210 13.21 9.15 -2.48
N LEU A 211 12.93 7.85 -2.41
CA LEU A 211 13.21 6.87 -3.45
C LEU A 211 11.91 6.56 -4.19
N ILE A 212 11.85 6.89 -5.48
CA ILE A 212 10.78 6.44 -6.35
C ILE A 212 11.19 5.06 -6.89
N CYS A 213 10.51 4.00 -6.43
CA CYS A 213 10.84 2.66 -6.89
C CYS A 213 10.54 2.49 -8.38
N PRO A 214 11.18 1.53 -9.10
CA PRO A 214 11.00 1.30 -10.53
C PRO A 214 9.63 0.65 -10.84
N SER A 215 8.57 1.36 -10.47
CA SER A 215 7.17 1.02 -10.64
C SER A 215 6.64 1.67 -11.92
N ASN A 216 5.39 1.36 -12.31
CA ASN A 216 4.78 2.09 -13.42
C ASN A 216 4.57 3.57 -13.03
N PRO A 217 5.08 4.55 -13.80
CA PRO A 217 4.95 5.96 -13.41
C PRO A 217 3.49 6.42 -13.34
N PHE A 218 2.62 5.94 -14.23
CA PHE A 218 1.24 6.38 -14.35
C PHE A 218 0.25 5.61 -13.46
N LEU A 219 0.51 4.32 -13.23
CA LEU A 219 -0.42 3.43 -12.54
C LEU A 219 -0.02 3.13 -11.10
N SER A 220 1.26 3.31 -10.76
CA SER A 220 1.78 2.99 -9.42
C SER A 220 2.25 4.24 -8.68
N ILE A 221 2.98 5.13 -9.35
CA ILE A 221 3.54 6.32 -8.70
C ILE A 221 2.56 7.50 -8.74
N ASP A 222 2.00 7.80 -9.91
CA ASP A 222 1.08 8.93 -10.06
C ASP A 222 -0.15 8.90 -9.14
N PRO A 223 -0.78 7.74 -8.80
CA PRO A 223 -1.87 7.74 -7.83
C PRO A 223 -1.42 8.17 -6.43
N ILE A 224 -0.21 7.78 -6.00
CA ILE A 224 0.38 8.25 -4.73
C ILE A 224 0.56 9.77 -4.77
N LEU A 225 1.11 10.27 -5.88
CA LEU A 225 1.35 11.70 -6.09
C LEU A 225 0.07 12.51 -6.31
N ALA A 226 -1.05 11.87 -6.70
CA ALA A 226 -2.32 12.53 -6.91
C ALA A 226 -3.04 12.84 -5.59
N VAL A 227 -2.69 12.14 -4.50
CA VAL A 227 -3.21 12.42 -3.15
C VAL A 227 -2.87 13.85 -2.75
N GLN A 228 -3.86 14.54 -2.19
CA GLN A 228 -3.80 15.97 -1.92
C GLN A 228 -2.56 16.37 -1.10
N GLY A 229 -1.76 17.32 -1.61
CA GLY A 229 -0.60 17.86 -0.89
C GLY A 229 0.70 17.03 -1.00
N VAL A 230 0.66 15.82 -1.57
CA VAL A 230 1.86 14.97 -1.68
C VAL A 230 2.87 15.55 -2.67
N ARG A 231 2.42 16.02 -3.84
CA ARG A 231 3.32 16.65 -4.84
C ARG A 231 3.95 17.92 -4.32
N GLU A 232 3.20 18.72 -3.59
CA GLU A 232 3.67 19.96 -2.97
C GLU A 232 4.72 19.66 -1.91
N ALA A 233 4.44 18.70 -1.01
CA ALA A 233 5.38 18.30 0.04
C ALA A 233 6.69 17.73 -0.52
N LEU A 234 6.66 17.06 -1.68
CA LEU A 234 7.86 16.55 -2.36
C LEU A 234 8.73 17.66 -3.00
N ARG A 235 8.15 18.81 -3.32
CA ARG A 235 8.88 19.91 -3.99
C ARG A 235 9.66 20.81 -3.01
N GLY A 236 9.30 20.79 -1.73
CA GLY A 236 9.84 21.68 -0.70
C GLY A 236 9.08 22.99 -0.61
#